data_AF-A0A7M3BXR1-F1
#
_entry.id   AF-A0A7M3BXR1-F1
#
_cell.length_a   1.000
_cell.length_b   1.000
_cell.length_c   1.000
_cell.angle_alpha   90.00
_cell.angle_beta   90.00
_cell.angle_gamma   90.00
#
_symmetry.space_group_name_H-M   'P 1'
#
loop_
_entity.id
_entity.type
_entity.pdbx_description
1 polymer ?
#
loop_
_entity_poly.entity_id
_entity_poly.type
_entity_poly.pdbx_seq_one_letter_code
_entity_poly.pdbx_strand_id
1 'polypeptide(L)'
;MTRGLHRTLSRAAAREAGLAPPKAGLAASTSGQGGSFRTVFSLNAMQVPVTDALVYASHKLFDFLGGKVRIKGGTARLQFAVLTSRASTINDNAALTWSLGSAAASSAALAGTMVNVLASTGRTLDGAGAALSTTSTADVAAALTLDGTVTPADLYLNLALAAGTDIDADGMLAVTGTITLLWENWGDNV
;
A
#
# COMPACT_ATOMS: atom_id res chain seq x y z
N MET A 1 -10.07 -28.51 -19.31
CA MET A 1 -8.65 -28.44 -18.87
C MET A 1 -8.07 -27.02 -18.98
N THR A 2 -8.76 -25.99 -18.47
CA THR A 2 -8.38 -24.56 -18.66
C THR A 2 -7.79 -23.88 -17.41
N ARG A 3 -7.87 -24.52 -16.24
CA ARG A 3 -7.33 -23.96 -14.97
C ARG A 3 -5.79 -23.96 -14.88
N GLY A 4 -5.10 -24.78 -15.68
CA GLY A 4 -3.64 -24.88 -15.66
C GLY A 4 -2.96 -23.64 -16.24
N LEU A 5 -3.35 -23.25 -17.47
CA LEU A 5 -2.76 -22.17 -18.26
C LEU A 5 -2.78 -20.81 -17.54
N HIS A 6 -3.92 -20.42 -16.96
CA HIS A 6 -4.02 -19.15 -16.22
C HIS A 6 -3.04 -19.11 -15.04
N ARG A 7 -2.87 -20.24 -14.33
CA ARG A 7 -1.96 -20.35 -13.19
C ARG A 7 -0.49 -20.28 -13.62
N THR A 8 -0.14 -20.83 -14.79
CA THR A 8 1.21 -20.72 -15.36
C THR A 8 1.52 -19.29 -15.81
N LEU A 9 0.56 -18.63 -16.46
CA LEU A 9 0.72 -17.25 -16.93
C LEU A 9 0.86 -16.26 -15.77
N SER A 10 0.05 -16.37 -14.72
CA SER A 10 0.20 -15.51 -13.52
C SER A 10 1.54 -15.73 -12.82
N ARG A 11 2.07 -16.97 -12.82
CA ARG A 11 3.40 -17.27 -12.26
C ARG A 11 4.53 -16.71 -13.12
N ALA A 12 4.39 -16.73 -14.45
CA ALA A 12 5.35 -16.12 -15.35
C ALA A 12 5.37 -14.59 -15.17
N ALA A 13 4.19 -13.96 -15.14
CA ALA A 13 4.06 -12.52 -14.90
C ALA A 13 4.68 -12.10 -13.56
N ALA A 14 4.44 -12.84 -12.47
CA ALA A 14 5.05 -12.54 -11.17
C ALA A 14 6.58 -12.63 -11.18
N ARG A 15 7.18 -13.53 -11.99
CA ARG A 15 8.64 -13.62 -12.12
C ARG A 15 9.25 -12.42 -12.84
N GLU A 16 8.53 -11.84 -13.80
CA GLU A 16 8.97 -10.68 -14.58
C GLU A 16 8.67 -9.34 -13.89
N ALA A 17 7.67 -9.33 -13.01
CA ALA A 17 7.17 -8.13 -12.38
C ALA A 17 7.84 -7.78 -11.04
N GLY A 18 8.22 -8.81 -10.27
CA GLY A 18 8.57 -8.65 -8.86
C GLY A 18 7.52 -9.28 -7.93
N LEU A 19 7.70 -9.12 -6.62
CA LEU A 19 6.98 -9.90 -5.62
C LEU A 19 6.54 -9.04 -4.44
N ALA A 20 5.39 -9.38 -3.85
CA ALA A 20 5.02 -8.85 -2.54
C ALA A 20 5.83 -9.57 -1.44
N PRO A 21 6.26 -8.86 -0.39
CA PRO A 21 6.87 -9.49 0.77
C PRO A 21 5.87 -10.44 1.44
N PRO A 22 6.32 -11.60 1.98
CA PRO A 22 5.43 -12.53 2.64
C PRO A 22 4.87 -11.89 3.92
N LYS A 23 3.59 -11.51 3.90
CA LYS A 23 2.94 -10.86 5.04
C LYS A 23 1.51 -11.33 5.19
N ALA A 24 1.12 -11.59 6.44
CA ALA A 24 -0.25 -11.96 6.78
C ALA A 24 -1.23 -10.85 6.38
N GLY A 25 -2.32 -11.26 5.73
CA GLY A 25 -3.33 -10.33 5.24
C GLY A 25 -2.95 -9.57 3.97
N LEU A 26 -1.77 -9.78 3.37
CA LEU A 26 -1.41 -9.21 2.07
C LEU A 26 -1.28 -10.32 1.02
N ALA A 27 -1.98 -10.16 -0.10
CA ALA A 27 -1.77 -10.96 -1.29
C ALA A 27 -1.63 -10.06 -2.51
N ALA A 28 -0.67 -10.36 -3.39
CA ALA A 28 -0.53 -9.70 -4.69
C ALA A 28 -0.75 -10.72 -5.82
N SER A 29 -1.56 -10.34 -6.80
CA SER A 29 -1.77 -11.10 -8.03
C SER A 29 -1.38 -10.22 -9.21
N THR A 30 -0.35 -10.64 -9.94
CA THR A 30 0.10 -9.96 -11.15
C THR A 30 -0.34 -10.72 -12.39
N SER A 31 -0.85 -9.98 -13.37
CA SER A 31 -1.24 -10.48 -14.69
C SER A 31 -0.72 -9.52 -15.75
N GLY A 32 -0.47 -10.04 -16.95
CA GLY A 32 0.17 -9.28 -18.03
C GLY A 32 1.40 -10.00 -18.57
N GLN A 33 2.04 -9.42 -19.58
CA GLN A 33 3.22 -9.95 -20.25
C GLN A 33 3.94 -8.83 -20.99
N GLY A 34 5.22 -9.02 -21.31
CA GLY A 34 5.96 -8.13 -22.20
C GLY A 34 6.22 -6.78 -21.57
N GLY A 35 6.48 -6.77 -20.27
CA GLY A 35 6.71 -5.54 -19.51
C GLY A 35 5.46 -4.72 -19.24
N SER A 36 4.25 -5.20 -19.52
CA SER A 36 3.00 -4.50 -19.18
C SER A 36 2.19 -5.33 -18.19
N PHE A 37 1.89 -4.77 -17.03
CA PHE A 37 1.33 -5.50 -15.91
C PHE A 37 0.14 -4.80 -15.24
N ARG A 38 -0.77 -5.63 -14.76
CA ARG A 38 -1.79 -5.29 -13.78
C ARG A 38 -1.49 -6.08 -12.51
N THR A 39 -1.22 -5.38 -11.41
CA THR A 39 -1.06 -5.97 -10.08
C THR A 39 -2.26 -5.62 -9.21
N VAL A 40 -2.91 -6.62 -8.66
CA VAL A 40 -4.01 -6.46 -7.69
C VAL A 40 -3.50 -6.90 -6.32
N PHE A 41 -3.50 -5.96 -5.38
CA PHE A 41 -3.25 -6.21 -3.97
C PHE A 41 -4.58 -6.42 -3.26
N SER A 42 -4.73 -7.54 -2.59
CA SER A 42 -5.85 -7.84 -1.71
C SER A 42 -5.34 -7.78 -0.27
N LEU A 43 -5.92 -6.88 0.52
CA LEU A 43 -5.64 -6.70 1.93
C LEU A 43 -6.81 -7.27 2.74
N ASN A 44 -6.54 -8.22 3.62
CA ASN A 44 -7.51 -8.84 4.50
C ASN A 44 -7.03 -8.73 5.94
N ALA A 45 -7.46 -7.67 6.63
CA ALA A 45 -7.01 -7.32 7.96
C ALA A 45 -5.48 -7.32 8.10
N MET A 46 -4.77 -6.75 7.12
CA MET A 46 -3.32 -6.62 7.19
C MET A 46 -2.94 -5.73 8.38
N GLN A 47 -2.19 -6.30 9.31
CA GLN A 47 -1.81 -5.61 10.54
C GLN A 47 -0.67 -4.62 10.32
N VAL A 48 -0.87 -3.42 10.87
CA VAL A 48 0.04 -2.28 10.78
C VAL A 48 0.25 -1.68 12.17
N PRO A 49 1.39 -1.96 12.83
CA PRO A 49 1.71 -1.31 14.10
C PRO A 49 2.00 0.17 13.85
N VAL A 50 1.49 1.02 14.73
CA VAL A 50 1.75 2.46 14.76
C VAL A 50 2.31 2.78 16.13
N THR A 51 3.54 3.31 16.16
CA THR A 51 4.19 3.71 17.40
C THR A 51 3.77 5.13 17.76
N ASP A 52 3.43 5.36 19.03
CA ASP A 52 3.01 6.66 19.55
C ASP A 52 4.05 7.76 19.25
N ALA A 53 5.32 7.48 19.53
CA ALA A 53 6.42 8.42 19.30
C ALA A 53 6.60 8.86 17.84
N LEU A 54 6.11 8.07 16.87
CA LEU A 54 6.25 8.37 15.45
C LEU A 54 4.96 8.95 14.87
N VAL A 55 3.80 8.47 15.31
CA VAL A 55 2.48 8.89 14.78
C VAL A 55 2.30 8.53 13.29
N TYR A 56 3.22 7.77 12.69
CA TYR A 56 3.16 7.25 11.33
C TYR A 56 3.67 5.81 11.27
N ALA A 57 3.27 5.12 10.20
CA ALA A 57 3.72 3.77 9.89
C ALA A 57 3.86 3.58 8.39
N SER A 58 4.66 2.58 8.01
CA SER A 58 4.82 2.19 6.61
C SER A 58 4.91 0.69 6.46
N HIS A 59 4.32 0.19 5.37
CA HIS A 59 4.49 -1.19 4.95
C HIS A 59 4.77 -1.32 3.46
N LYS A 60 5.84 -2.03 3.15
CA LYS A 60 6.14 -2.47 1.79
C LYS A 60 5.03 -3.42 1.31
N LEU A 61 4.43 -3.08 0.18
CA LEU A 61 3.43 -3.87 -0.52
C LEU A 61 4.02 -4.70 -1.66
N PHE A 62 5.03 -4.16 -2.33
CA PHE A 62 5.62 -4.76 -3.53
C PHE A 62 7.06 -4.32 -3.72
N ASP A 63 7.87 -5.25 -4.17
CA ASP A 63 9.22 -5.02 -4.68
C ASP A 63 9.16 -5.27 -6.18
N PHE A 64 9.35 -4.21 -6.98
CA PHE A 64 9.37 -4.34 -8.44
C PHE A 64 10.68 -5.01 -8.86
N LEU A 65 10.67 -5.78 -9.95
CA LEU A 65 11.94 -6.23 -10.53
C LEU A 65 12.78 -5.01 -10.96
N GLY A 66 14.11 -5.13 -10.86
CA GLY A 66 15.04 -4.07 -11.27
C GLY A 66 14.78 -3.55 -12.69
N GLY A 67 15.00 -2.26 -12.88
CA GLY A 67 14.71 -1.52 -14.11
C GLY A 67 13.82 -0.30 -13.89
N LYS A 68 13.47 0.39 -14.98
CA LYS A 68 12.59 1.56 -14.93
C LYS A 68 11.13 1.11 -14.93
N VAL A 69 10.39 1.55 -13.92
CA VAL A 69 8.97 1.22 -13.74
C VAL A 69 8.13 2.44 -14.04
N ARG A 70 7.20 2.32 -15.00
CA ARG A 70 6.24 3.37 -15.33
C ARG A 70 4.88 3.02 -14.76
N ILE A 71 4.41 3.77 -13.77
CA ILE A 71 3.04 3.67 -13.29
C ILE A 71 2.11 4.40 -14.27
N LYS A 72 1.04 3.70 -14.67
CA LYS A 72 0.03 4.13 -15.64
C LYS A 72 -1.29 4.52 -15.00
N GLY A 73 -1.46 4.19 -13.72
CA GLY A 73 -2.63 4.53 -12.91
C GLY A 73 -3.18 3.31 -12.20
N GLY A 74 -4.43 3.40 -11.77
CA GLY A 74 -5.03 2.40 -10.91
C GLY A 74 -6.04 2.98 -9.94
N THR A 75 -6.55 2.15 -9.05
CA THR A 75 -7.52 2.55 -8.04
C THR A 75 -7.23 1.83 -6.73
N ALA A 76 -7.47 2.50 -5.61
CA ALA A 76 -7.37 1.94 -4.28
C ALA A 76 -8.70 2.14 -3.53
N ARG A 77 -9.10 1.10 -2.80
CA ARG A 77 -10.31 1.08 -1.96
C ARG A 77 -9.95 0.39 -0.66
N LEU A 78 -9.78 1.17 0.40
CA LEU A 78 -9.29 0.68 1.69
C LEU A 78 -10.24 1.06 2.83
N GLN A 79 -10.31 0.19 3.82
CA GLN A 79 -10.98 0.36 5.10
C GLN A 79 -9.96 0.08 6.20
N PHE A 80 -10.15 0.73 7.34
CA PHE A 80 -9.22 0.70 8.45
C PHE A 80 -9.98 0.41 9.74
N ALA A 81 -9.47 -0.50 10.55
CA ALA A 81 -9.97 -0.74 11.91
C ALA A 81 -8.81 -0.62 12.91
N VAL A 82 -9.12 -0.23 14.14
CA VAL A 82 -8.17 -0.30 15.27
C VAL A 82 -8.37 -1.65 15.95
N LEU A 83 -7.29 -2.42 16.14
CA LEU A 83 -7.33 -3.74 16.77
C LEU A 83 -6.98 -3.70 18.27
N THR A 84 -6.28 -2.66 18.71
CA THR A 84 -5.94 -2.46 20.12
C THR A 84 -7.07 -1.78 20.89
N SER A 85 -6.96 -1.78 22.22
CA SER A 85 -7.90 -1.08 23.10
C SER A 85 -7.97 0.40 22.74
N ARG A 86 -9.15 0.85 22.32
CA ARG A 86 -9.43 2.24 21.97
C ARG A 86 -9.39 3.16 23.18
N ALA A 87 -9.19 4.45 22.93
CA ALA A 87 -9.04 5.52 23.93
C ALA A 87 -7.85 5.38 24.90
N SER A 88 -7.13 4.25 24.88
CA SER A 88 -5.84 4.07 25.56
C SER A 88 -4.68 3.83 24.59
N THR A 89 -4.94 3.68 23.28
CA THR A 89 -3.91 3.60 22.25
C THR A 89 -4.21 4.56 21.09
N ILE A 90 -5.08 4.19 20.14
CA ILE A 90 -5.50 5.05 19.04
C ILE A 90 -6.91 5.53 19.40
N ASN A 91 -7.10 6.84 19.32
CA ASN A 91 -8.30 7.48 19.81
C ASN A 91 -9.50 7.30 18.90
N ASP A 92 -10.68 7.38 19.50
CA ASP A 92 -11.92 7.28 18.76
C ASP A 92 -12.05 8.46 17.81
N ASN A 93 -12.46 8.16 16.58
CA ASN A 93 -12.55 9.15 15.51
C ASN A 93 -11.21 9.82 15.17
N ALA A 94 -10.08 9.15 15.48
CA ALA A 94 -8.76 9.61 15.09
C ALA A 94 -8.68 9.86 13.58
N ALA A 95 -8.01 10.95 13.21
CA ALA A 95 -7.80 11.32 11.82
C ALA A 95 -6.60 10.55 11.26
N LEU A 96 -6.87 9.63 10.33
CA LEU A 96 -5.87 8.87 9.60
C LEU A 96 -5.68 9.45 8.20
N THR A 97 -4.44 9.57 7.77
CA THR A 97 -4.08 9.80 6.38
C THR A 97 -3.37 8.57 5.84
N TRP A 98 -3.59 8.26 4.57
CA TRP A 98 -2.91 7.17 3.88
C TRP A 98 -2.52 7.56 2.46
N SER A 99 -1.43 6.97 1.98
CA SER A 99 -0.91 7.19 0.64
C SER A 99 -0.21 5.96 0.10
N LEU A 100 0.09 5.97 -1.19
CA LEU A 100 1.04 5.04 -1.79
C LEU A 100 2.27 5.81 -2.27
N GLY A 101 3.45 5.29 -1.94
CA GLY A 101 4.71 5.92 -2.27
C GLY A 101 5.77 4.92 -2.67
N SER A 102 6.81 5.42 -3.35
CA SER A 102 8.01 4.64 -3.63
C SER A 102 9.01 4.63 -2.47
N ALA A 103 8.75 5.40 -1.41
CA ALA A 103 9.53 5.41 -0.17
C ALA A 103 8.62 5.17 1.03
N ALA A 104 9.20 4.59 2.08
CA ALA A 104 8.54 4.43 3.36
C ALA A 104 8.29 5.80 4.02
N ALA A 105 7.22 5.89 4.80
CA ALA A 105 6.94 7.06 5.63
C ALA A 105 8.11 7.33 6.59
N SER A 106 8.53 8.59 6.64
CA SER A 106 9.57 9.07 7.57
C SER A 106 9.12 10.30 8.35
N SER A 107 7.83 10.63 8.29
CA SER A 107 7.19 11.77 8.95
C SER A 107 5.67 11.57 8.98
N ALA A 108 4.98 12.18 9.95
CA ALA A 108 3.52 12.23 10.00
C ALA A 108 2.94 13.13 8.88
N ALA A 109 3.72 14.09 8.39
CA ALA A 109 3.39 14.86 7.20
C ALA A 109 3.86 14.10 5.95
N LEU A 110 3.01 13.20 5.44
CA LEU A 110 3.32 12.40 4.24
C LEU A 110 3.51 13.30 3.02
N ALA A 111 4.71 13.28 2.44
CA ALA A 111 5.08 14.14 1.31
C ALA A 111 6.15 13.49 0.39
N GLY A 112 6.42 14.13 -0.76
CA GLY A 112 7.46 13.70 -1.70
C GLY A 112 7.27 12.27 -2.20
N THR A 113 8.29 11.44 -2.04
CA THR A 113 8.28 10.03 -2.46
C THR A 113 7.38 9.13 -1.59
N MET A 114 6.83 9.63 -0.48
CA MET A 114 5.86 8.90 0.35
C MET A 114 4.45 8.93 -0.26
N VAL A 115 4.17 9.84 -1.20
CA VAL A 115 2.84 10.10 -1.79
C VAL A 115 2.86 10.15 -3.33
N ASN A 116 3.99 9.82 -3.96
CA ASN A 116 4.20 10.02 -5.39
C ASN A 116 3.43 9.04 -6.29
N VAL A 117 2.95 7.91 -5.74
CA VAL A 117 2.12 6.93 -6.48
C VAL A 117 0.63 7.23 -6.30
N LEU A 118 0.21 7.52 -5.07
CA LEU A 118 -1.15 7.93 -4.72
C LEU A 118 -1.05 9.04 -3.67
N ALA A 119 -1.68 10.17 -3.95
CA ALA A 119 -1.66 11.34 -3.08
C ALA A 119 -2.29 11.05 -1.70
N SER A 120 -1.79 11.73 -0.67
CA SER A 120 -2.32 11.56 0.69
C SER A 120 -3.83 11.77 0.74
N THR A 121 -4.54 10.77 1.28
CA THR A 121 -5.99 10.71 1.38
C THR A 121 -6.37 10.62 2.86
N GLY A 122 -7.17 11.57 3.33
CA GLY A 122 -7.66 11.60 4.71
C GLY A 122 -8.87 10.71 4.94
N ARG A 123 -8.98 10.17 6.16
CA ARG A 123 -10.12 9.41 6.65
C ARG A 123 -10.22 9.49 8.18
N THR A 124 -11.43 9.59 8.67
CA THR A 124 -11.72 9.40 10.10
C THR A 124 -11.88 7.91 10.39
N LEU A 125 -11.15 7.40 11.38
CA LEU A 125 -11.36 6.04 11.88
C LEU A 125 -12.71 5.93 12.57
N ASP A 126 -13.34 4.76 12.54
CA ASP A 126 -14.61 4.58 13.24
C ASP A 126 -14.42 4.69 14.76
N GLY A 127 -15.47 4.96 15.54
CA GLY A 127 -15.38 5.19 16.99
C GLY A 127 -15.69 3.97 17.87
N ALA A 128 -16.02 2.82 17.28
CA ALA A 128 -16.57 1.68 18.03
C ALA A 128 -15.78 0.38 17.82
N GLY A 129 -15.01 -0.05 18.82
CA GLY A 129 -14.33 -1.35 18.82
C GLY A 129 -13.49 -1.62 17.56
N ALA A 130 -13.45 -2.87 17.10
CA ALA A 130 -12.74 -3.24 15.87
C ALA A 130 -13.55 -2.94 14.59
N ALA A 131 -14.45 -1.95 14.60
CA ALA A 131 -15.23 -1.59 13.42
C ALA A 131 -14.33 -1.05 12.30
N LEU A 132 -14.63 -1.49 11.08
CA LEU A 132 -14.04 -0.96 9.86
C LEU A 132 -14.60 0.44 9.62
N SER A 133 -13.72 1.39 9.35
CA SER A 133 -14.13 2.66 8.79
C SER A 133 -14.87 2.46 7.46
N THR A 134 -15.64 3.47 7.08
CA THR A 134 -16.22 3.54 5.74
C THR A 134 -15.11 3.40 4.68
N THR A 135 -15.42 2.87 3.49
CA THR A 135 -14.45 2.68 2.40
C THR A 135 -13.86 3.98 1.87
N SER A 136 -12.56 4.18 2.05
CA SER A 136 -11.79 5.28 1.49
C SER A 136 -11.30 4.89 0.09
N THR A 137 -11.61 5.72 -0.90
CA THR A 137 -11.29 5.46 -2.31
C THR A 137 -10.41 6.57 -2.87
N ALA A 138 -9.37 6.20 -3.62
CA ALA A 138 -8.51 7.15 -4.29
C ALA A 138 -7.94 6.56 -5.58
N ASP A 139 -7.66 7.44 -6.53
CA ASP A 139 -7.05 7.09 -7.81
C ASP A 139 -5.52 7.08 -7.69
N VAL A 140 -4.88 6.12 -8.36
CA VAL A 140 -3.42 6.07 -8.48
C VAL A 140 -2.99 6.95 -9.64
N ALA A 141 -1.94 7.75 -9.43
CA ALA A 141 -1.44 8.68 -10.43
C ALA A 141 -1.03 7.96 -11.73
N ALA A 142 -1.45 8.52 -12.88
CA ALA A 142 -1.29 7.86 -14.18
C ALA A 142 0.09 8.05 -14.85
N ALA A 143 0.97 8.85 -14.26
CA ALA A 143 2.23 9.26 -14.89
C ALA A 143 3.37 9.43 -13.88
N LEU A 144 3.93 8.31 -13.41
CA LEU A 144 5.13 8.30 -12.56
C LEU A 144 6.14 7.32 -13.13
N THR A 145 7.40 7.74 -13.27
CA THR A 145 8.51 6.82 -13.57
C THR A 145 9.36 6.68 -12.32
N LEU A 146 9.53 5.44 -11.88
CA LEU A 146 10.44 5.06 -10.81
C LEU A 146 11.70 4.47 -11.45
N ASP A 147 12.84 5.02 -11.06
CA ASP A 147 14.14 4.49 -11.50
C ASP A 147 14.59 3.41 -10.52
N GLY A 148 14.42 2.14 -10.92
CA GLY A 148 14.83 0.97 -10.16
C GLY A 148 16.08 0.30 -10.73
N THR A 149 16.90 1.00 -11.52
CA THR A 149 18.06 0.41 -12.23
C THR A 149 19.21 0.07 -11.30
N VAL A 150 19.47 0.90 -10.29
CA VAL A 150 20.53 0.67 -9.27
C VAL A 150 19.99 -0.09 -8.06
N THR A 151 18.81 0.30 -7.58
CA THR A 151 18.11 -0.36 -6.48
C THR A 151 16.68 -0.58 -6.93
N PRO A 152 16.16 -1.82 -6.88
CA PRO A 152 14.79 -2.09 -7.25
C PRO A 152 13.80 -1.11 -6.60
N ALA A 153 12.86 -0.63 -7.40
CA ALA A 153 11.84 0.27 -6.89
C ALA A 153 10.90 -0.50 -5.95
N ASP A 154 10.46 0.16 -4.89
CA ASP A 154 9.50 -0.38 -3.94
C ASP A 154 8.15 0.34 -4.05
N LEU A 155 7.10 -0.32 -3.57
CA LEU A 155 5.81 0.28 -3.31
C LEU A 155 5.47 0.14 -1.83
N TYR A 156 5.15 1.24 -1.16
CA TYR A 156 4.76 1.29 0.23
C TYR A 156 3.32 1.79 0.39
N LEU A 157 2.58 1.19 1.32
CA LEU A 157 1.43 1.81 1.98
C LEU A 157 1.95 2.63 3.15
N ASN A 158 1.73 3.94 3.10
CA ASN A 158 2.15 4.87 4.14
C ASN A 158 0.92 5.38 4.88
N LEU A 159 1.00 5.41 6.20
CA LEU A 159 -0.07 5.83 7.09
C LEU A 159 0.47 6.88 8.06
N ALA A 160 -0.35 7.88 8.39
CA ALA A 160 -0.04 8.83 9.46
C ALA A 160 -1.30 9.29 10.16
N LEU A 161 -1.25 9.42 11.47
CA LEU A 161 -2.30 10.07 12.25
C LEU A 161 -2.03 11.59 12.25
N ALA A 162 -3.10 12.39 12.16
CA ALA A 162 -2.98 13.82 11.85
C ALA A 162 -2.51 14.66 13.05
N ALA A 163 -2.89 14.27 14.26
CA ALA A 163 -2.49 14.94 15.49
C ALA A 163 -1.79 13.97 16.45
N GLY A 164 -0.84 14.48 17.24
CA GLY A 164 -0.25 13.71 18.35
C GLY A 164 -1.26 13.37 19.45
N THR A 165 -2.47 13.93 19.41
CA THR A 165 -3.60 13.55 20.29
C THR A 165 -4.49 12.47 19.70
N ASP A 166 -4.23 11.99 18.49
CA ASP A 166 -4.96 10.88 17.88
C ASP A 166 -4.43 9.51 18.35
N ILE A 167 -3.30 9.51 19.06
CA ILE A 167 -2.64 8.35 19.64
C ILE A 167 -2.09 8.72 21.03
N ASP A 168 -2.31 7.86 22.01
CA ASP A 168 -1.86 8.01 23.41
C ASP A 168 -0.95 6.85 23.85
N ALA A 169 -0.86 5.79 23.04
CA ALA A 169 0.08 4.69 23.18
C ALA A 169 0.15 3.88 21.88
N ASP A 170 1.17 3.02 21.76
CA ASP A 170 1.37 2.14 20.61
C ASP A 170 0.08 1.37 20.26
N GLY A 171 -0.28 1.42 18.98
CA GLY A 171 -1.53 0.88 18.47
C GLY A 171 -1.34 -0.08 17.30
N MET A 172 -2.42 -0.77 16.94
CA MET A 172 -2.45 -1.67 15.79
C MET A 172 -3.63 -1.33 14.89
N LEU A 173 -3.35 -1.02 13.62
CA LEU A 173 -4.36 -0.88 12.58
C LEU A 173 -4.50 -2.19 11.79
N ALA A 174 -5.72 -2.48 11.35
CA ALA A 174 -6.01 -3.49 10.35
C ALA A 174 -6.46 -2.82 9.05
N VAL A 175 -5.76 -3.09 7.97
CA VAL A 175 -6.08 -2.59 6.63
C VAL A 175 -6.79 -3.68 5.84
N THR A 176 -7.97 -3.36 5.33
CA THR A 176 -8.78 -4.26 4.50
C THR A 176 -9.18 -3.57 3.21
N GLY A 177 -9.13 -4.27 2.09
CA GLY A 177 -9.58 -3.74 0.80
C GLY A 177 -8.70 -4.17 -0.36
N THR A 178 -8.73 -3.38 -1.43
CA THR A 178 -8.04 -3.71 -2.67
C THR A 178 -7.33 -2.51 -3.27
N ILE A 179 -6.15 -2.74 -3.83
CA ILE A 179 -5.42 -1.78 -4.67
C ILE A 179 -5.19 -2.44 -6.01
N THR A 180 -5.60 -1.80 -7.10
CA THR A 180 -5.25 -2.20 -8.47
C THR A 180 -4.26 -1.21 -9.03
N LEU A 181 -3.10 -1.70 -9.47
CA LEU A 181 -2.05 -0.92 -10.10
C LEU A 181 -1.87 -1.37 -11.56
N LEU A 182 -1.85 -0.40 -12.47
CA LEU A 182 -1.48 -0.58 -13.87
C LEU A 182 -0.11 0.05 -14.08
N TRP A 183 0.83 -0.71 -14.63
CA TRP A 183 2.21 -0.28 -14.76
C TRP A 183 2.97 -1.04 -15.82
N GLU A 184 4.11 -0.50 -16.23
CA GLU A 184 5.01 -1.09 -17.21
C GLU A 184 6.42 -1.21 -16.62
N ASN A 185 7.10 -2.34 -16.89
CA ASN A 185 8.55 -2.48 -16.71
C ASN A 185 9.23 -2.20 -18.05
N TRP A 186 10.00 -1.12 -18.12
CA TRP A 186 10.76 -0.74 -19.31
C TRP A 186 12.16 -1.37 -19.35
N GLY A 187 12.51 -2.18 -18.34
CA GLY A 187 13.81 -2.80 -18.21
C GLY A 187 14.90 -1.82 -17.81
N ASP A 188 16.14 -2.28 -17.94
CA ASP A 188 17.31 -1.44 -17.77
C ASP A 188 17.81 -0.97 -19.13
N ASN A 189 18.21 0.29 -19.24
CA ASN A 189 18.70 0.88 -20.49
C ASN A 189 20.23 0.74 -20.63
N VAL A 190 20.85 -0.19 -19.90
CA VAL A 190 22.32 -0.38 -19.91
C VAL A 190 22.76 -1.11 -21.17
#